data_AF-A0AAX2ZFG2-F1
#
_entry.id   AF-A0AAX2ZFG2-F1
#
_cell.length_a   1.000
_cell.length_b   1.000
_cell.length_c   1.000
_cell.angle_alpha   90.00
_cell.angle_beta   90.00
_cell.angle_gamma   90.00
#
_symmetry.space_group_name_H-M   'P 1'
#
loop_
_entity.id
_entity.type
_entity.pdbx_description
1 polymer ?
#
loop_
_entity_poly.entity_id
_entity_poly.type
_entity_poly.pdbx_seq_one_letter_code
_entity_poly.pdbx_strand_id
1 'polypeptide(L)'
;MSISKDFVNIYKDYLREVNIYKKTIRSVENMKRKAEKKQAIATEEEMSLVEKEELNEEDEFSSSKDKIYCFSNGDKYIGKIQKNELHGRGYYVMYDDGKVIMEYLGEFENNLREGIGECKFENGNLYLGKFNEDLMNGIGQMIYSNGDEYIGEWKDGKKHGTGIFTWNDSAKYNGEFKEGKMDGEGQCFDCDGNLIYEGQWKNNLIHGFGTYIWSEDKRYEGEFMHGKKHGQGTFYLNGELIYEGTWKFDKPSVFGRSLDELFCVKL
;
A
#
# COMPACT_ATOMS: atom_id res chain seq x y z
N MET A 1 8.08 16.01 -20.60
CA MET A 1 6.68 16.35 -20.26
C MET A 1 5.71 15.18 -20.53
N SER A 2 6.07 13.93 -20.15
CA SER A 2 5.30 12.71 -20.46
C SER A 2 4.87 11.91 -19.22
N ILE A 3 5.78 11.72 -18.25
CA ILE A 3 5.60 10.84 -17.09
C ILE A 3 4.42 11.25 -16.18
N SER A 4 4.23 12.56 -15.96
CA SER A 4 3.14 13.06 -15.10
C SER A 4 1.74 12.73 -15.65
N LYS A 5 1.55 12.71 -16.98
CA LYS A 5 0.23 12.39 -17.57
C LYS A 5 -0.11 10.91 -17.41
N ASP A 6 0.89 10.04 -17.50
CA ASP A 6 0.71 8.60 -17.36
C ASP A 6 0.29 8.25 -15.92
N PHE A 7 0.95 8.83 -14.91
CA PHE A 7 0.55 8.66 -13.51
C PHE A 7 -0.84 9.20 -13.19
N VAL A 8 -1.26 10.31 -13.82
CA VAL A 8 -2.63 10.83 -13.64
C VAL A 8 -3.67 9.85 -14.17
N ASN A 9 -3.41 9.18 -15.30
CA ASN A 9 -4.33 8.19 -15.85
C ASN A 9 -4.35 6.92 -14.98
N ILE A 10 -3.18 6.41 -14.60
CA ILE A 10 -3.04 5.27 -13.68
C ILE A 10 -3.79 5.54 -12.37
N TYR A 11 -3.64 6.73 -11.79
CA TYR A 11 -4.34 7.10 -10.57
C TYR A 11 -5.86 7.07 -10.72
N LYS A 12 -6.38 7.59 -11.84
CA LYS A 12 -7.82 7.57 -12.12
C LYS A 12 -8.33 6.13 -12.26
N ASP A 13 -7.55 5.25 -12.87
CA ASP A 13 -7.91 3.84 -13.01
C ASP A 13 -7.91 3.14 -11.65
N TYR A 14 -6.91 3.39 -10.79
CA TYR A 14 -6.91 2.87 -9.42
C TYR A 14 -8.07 3.38 -8.59
N LEU A 15 -8.39 4.67 -8.66
CA LEU A 15 -9.57 5.22 -7.98
C LEU A 15 -10.87 4.60 -8.49
N ARG A 16 -10.96 4.26 -9.78
CA ARG A 16 -12.11 3.57 -10.36
C ARG A 16 -12.25 2.17 -9.76
N GLU A 17 -11.16 1.42 -9.67
CA GLU A 17 -11.12 0.10 -9.03
C GLU A 17 -11.51 0.18 -7.55
N VAL A 18 -10.89 1.08 -6.77
CA VAL A 18 -11.22 1.30 -5.35
C VAL A 18 -12.69 1.64 -5.16
N ASN A 19 -13.29 2.43 -6.05
CA ASN A 19 -14.72 2.75 -6.00
C ASN A 19 -15.62 1.54 -6.29
N ILE A 20 -15.17 0.57 -7.09
CA ILE A 20 -15.85 -0.72 -7.27
C ILE A 20 -15.76 -1.51 -5.97
N TYR A 21 -14.58 -1.56 -5.35
CA TYR A 21 -14.38 -2.30 -4.10
C TYR A 21 -15.28 -1.77 -2.99
N LYS A 22 -15.38 -0.44 -2.82
CA LYS A 22 -16.31 0.21 -1.88
C LYS A 22 -17.77 -0.23 -2.08
N LYS A 23 -18.20 -0.50 -3.32
CA LYS A 23 -19.57 -0.99 -3.59
C LYS A 23 -19.73 -2.44 -3.17
N THR A 24 -18.73 -3.29 -3.41
CA THR A 24 -18.72 -4.69 -2.96
C THR A 24 -18.80 -4.77 -1.44
N ILE A 25 -17.96 -3.99 -0.73
CA ILE A 25 -17.93 -3.95 0.74
C ILE A 25 -19.27 -3.53 1.33
N ARG A 26 -19.94 -2.51 0.77
CA ARG A 26 -21.32 -2.13 1.19
C ARG A 26 -22.31 -3.29 1.09
N SER A 27 -22.14 -4.20 0.13
CA SER A 27 -22.98 -5.39 0.02
C SER A 27 -22.72 -6.38 1.16
N VAL A 28 -21.46 -6.57 1.54
CA VAL A 28 -21.05 -7.38 2.70
C VAL A 28 -21.58 -6.77 4.00
N GLU A 29 -21.47 -5.45 4.18
CA GLU A 29 -22.04 -4.73 5.33
C GLU A 29 -23.56 -4.95 5.46
N ASN A 30 -24.29 -4.88 4.34
CA ASN A 30 -25.74 -5.11 4.34
C ASN A 30 -26.09 -6.55 4.70
N MET A 31 -25.30 -7.52 4.25
CA MET A 31 -25.43 -8.93 4.63
C MET A 31 -25.19 -9.10 6.14
N LYS A 32 -24.10 -8.55 6.67
CA LYS A 32 -23.78 -8.51 8.11
C LYS A 32 -24.95 -7.95 8.93
N ARG A 33 -25.41 -6.74 8.60
CA ARG A 33 -26.53 -6.07 9.30
C ARG A 33 -27.80 -6.91 9.30
N LYS A 34 -28.09 -7.63 8.21
CA LYS A 34 -29.28 -8.49 8.09
C LYS A 34 -29.17 -9.72 8.99
N ALA A 35 -28.01 -10.36 9.05
CA ALA A 35 -27.76 -11.51 9.92
C ALA A 35 -27.87 -11.10 11.41
N GLU A 36 -27.27 -9.97 11.78
CA GLU A 36 -27.33 -9.41 13.14
C GLU A 36 -28.76 -9.04 13.55
N LYS A 37 -29.50 -8.34 12.68
CA LYS A 37 -30.91 -7.98 12.93
C LYS A 37 -31.80 -9.20 13.12
N LYS A 38 -31.52 -10.30 12.42
CA LYS A 38 -32.27 -11.56 12.52
C LYS A 38 -31.78 -12.46 13.65
N GLN A 39 -30.68 -12.11 14.32
CA GLN A 39 -30.00 -13.00 15.27
C GLN A 39 -29.81 -14.40 14.68
N ALA A 40 -29.32 -14.47 13.44
CA ALA A 40 -29.14 -15.73 12.71
C ALA A 40 -27.92 -16.51 13.24
N ILE A 41 -27.96 -16.92 14.50
CA ILE A 41 -26.84 -17.57 15.20
C ILE A 41 -26.74 -19.04 14.75
N ALA A 42 -25.51 -19.52 14.51
CA ALA A 42 -25.22 -20.92 14.24
C ALA A 42 -25.40 -21.78 15.50
N THR A 43 -25.81 -23.03 15.35
CA THR A 43 -25.94 -23.94 16.50
C THR A 43 -24.57 -24.39 17.00
N GLU A 44 -24.50 -24.89 18.23
CA GLU A 44 -23.25 -25.45 18.80
C GLU A 44 -22.71 -26.61 17.94
N GLU A 45 -23.60 -27.45 17.41
CA GLU A 45 -23.25 -28.53 16.48
C GLU A 45 -22.62 -28.00 15.18
N GLU A 46 -23.20 -26.95 14.59
CA GLU A 46 -22.67 -26.33 13.36
C GLU A 46 -21.29 -25.71 13.60
N MET A 47 -21.10 -25.01 14.73
CA MET A 47 -19.81 -24.41 15.08
C MET A 47 -18.75 -25.50 15.33
N SER A 48 -19.11 -26.56 16.06
CA SER A 48 -18.21 -27.69 16.31
C SER A 48 -17.76 -28.39 15.03
N LEU A 49 -18.59 -28.45 13.98
CA LEU A 49 -18.20 -29.04 12.70
C LEU A 49 -17.24 -28.14 11.91
N VAL A 50 -17.36 -26.82 12.04
CA VAL A 50 -16.48 -25.84 11.38
C VAL A 50 -15.12 -25.76 12.08
N GLU A 51 -15.07 -25.91 13.40
CA GLU A 51 -13.82 -25.84 14.18
C GLU A 51 -13.03 -27.16 14.22
N LYS A 52 -13.60 -28.25 13.69
CA LYS A 52 -12.99 -29.58 13.79
C LYS A 52 -11.76 -29.68 12.88
N GLU A 53 -10.60 -29.98 13.47
CA GLU A 53 -9.34 -30.15 12.71
C GLU A 53 -9.31 -31.45 11.90
N GLU A 54 -9.87 -32.54 12.44
CA GLU A 54 -9.93 -33.85 11.80
C GLU A 54 -11.38 -34.18 11.40
N LEU A 55 -11.66 -34.14 10.10
CA LEU A 55 -12.96 -34.44 9.52
C LEU A 55 -12.99 -35.85 8.91
N ASN A 56 -14.06 -36.59 9.19
CA ASN A 56 -14.43 -37.80 8.45
C ASN A 56 -15.49 -37.46 7.39
N GLU A 57 -15.79 -38.39 6.47
CA GLU A 57 -16.80 -38.18 5.40
C GLU A 57 -18.19 -37.79 5.94
N GLU A 58 -18.53 -38.20 7.16
CA GLU A 58 -19.81 -37.89 7.82
C GLU A 58 -19.85 -36.49 8.47
N ASP A 59 -18.69 -35.81 8.61
CA ASP A 59 -18.58 -34.51 9.27
C ASP A 59 -18.75 -33.33 8.28
N GLU A 60 -19.06 -33.57 7.01
CA GLU A 60 -19.19 -32.50 6.01
C GLU A 60 -20.40 -31.58 6.31
N PHE A 61 -20.13 -30.28 6.46
CA PHE A 61 -21.15 -29.27 6.72
C PHE A 61 -21.10 -28.13 5.69
N SER A 62 -22.28 -27.75 5.19
CA SER A 62 -22.43 -26.56 4.34
C SER A 62 -23.69 -25.80 4.71
N SER A 63 -23.59 -24.47 4.75
CA SER A 63 -24.70 -23.57 5.01
C SER A 63 -24.77 -22.47 3.96
N SER A 64 -25.84 -22.47 3.18
CA SER A 64 -26.11 -21.43 2.17
C SER A 64 -26.68 -20.13 2.78
N LYS A 65 -26.94 -20.11 4.10
CA LYS A 65 -27.46 -18.97 4.84
C LYS A 65 -26.32 -18.21 5.50
N ASP A 66 -26.40 -16.89 5.47
CA ASP A 66 -25.51 -16.04 6.25
C ASP A 66 -25.87 -16.19 7.74
N LYS A 67 -24.98 -16.82 8.52
CA LYS A 67 -25.14 -17.07 9.95
C LYS A 67 -24.01 -16.43 10.75
N ILE A 68 -24.26 -16.21 12.04
CA ILE A 68 -23.27 -15.72 13.01
C ILE A 68 -22.67 -16.92 13.72
N TYR A 69 -21.37 -17.13 13.54
CA TYR A 69 -20.56 -18.14 14.20
C TYR A 69 -19.69 -17.42 15.23
N CYS A 70 -19.71 -17.90 16.47
CA CYS A 70 -18.87 -17.43 17.55
C CYS A 70 -17.99 -18.61 17.98
N PHE A 71 -16.73 -18.56 17.58
CA PHE A 71 -15.79 -19.66 17.75
C PHE A 71 -15.24 -19.72 19.18
N SER A 72 -14.74 -20.90 19.55
CA SER A 72 -14.17 -21.23 20.85
C SER A 72 -12.93 -20.40 21.20
N ASN A 73 -12.16 -19.97 20.20
CA ASN A 73 -11.03 -19.04 20.35
C ASN A 73 -11.45 -17.58 20.57
N GLY A 74 -12.76 -17.28 20.51
CA GLY A 74 -13.33 -15.95 20.66
C GLY A 74 -13.61 -15.23 19.33
N ASP A 75 -13.15 -15.77 18.21
CA ASP A 75 -13.37 -15.18 16.89
C ASP A 75 -14.84 -15.21 16.49
N LYS A 76 -15.20 -14.25 15.66
CA LYS A 76 -16.57 -14.12 15.15
C LYS A 76 -16.56 -14.11 13.63
N TYR A 77 -17.37 -14.96 13.03
CA TYR A 77 -17.63 -14.95 11.60
C TYR A 77 -19.12 -14.74 11.31
N ILE A 78 -19.41 -13.95 10.28
CA ILE A 78 -20.75 -13.82 9.70
C ILE A 78 -20.66 -14.10 8.22
N GLY A 79 -21.25 -15.19 7.77
CA GLY A 79 -21.25 -15.56 6.37
C GLY A 79 -21.72 -16.99 6.15
N LYS A 80 -21.28 -17.57 5.04
CA LYS A 80 -21.65 -18.92 4.60
C LYS A 80 -20.52 -19.89 4.87
N ILE A 81 -20.89 -21.15 5.00
CA ILE A 81 -19.94 -22.24 5.15
C ILE A 81 -20.12 -23.17 3.96
N GLN A 82 -19.02 -23.60 3.37
CA GLN A 82 -19.00 -24.62 2.33
C GLN A 82 -17.93 -25.64 2.70
N LYS A 83 -18.32 -26.92 2.81
CA LYS A 83 -17.43 -28.02 3.20
C LYS A 83 -16.61 -27.72 4.46
N ASN A 84 -17.28 -27.22 5.49
CA ASN A 84 -16.71 -26.83 6.79
C ASN A 84 -15.83 -25.57 6.74
N GLU A 85 -15.66 -24.94 5.58
CA GLU A 85 -14.78 -23.79 5.40
C GLU A 85 -15.57 -22.49 5.20
N LEU A 86 -14.98 -21.38 5.64
CA LEU A 86 -15.48 -20.03 5.35
C LEU A 86 -15.46 -19.82 3.83
N HIS A 87 -16.60 -19.43 3.26
CA HIS A 87 -16.72 -19.30 1.80
C HIS A 87 -17.63 -18.15 1.37
N GLY A 88 -17.28 -17.55 0.24
CA GLY A 88 -17.99 -16.43 -0.36
C GLY A 88 -17.89 -15.17 0.51
N ARG A 89 -18.92 -14.34 0.51
CA ARG A 89 -18.87 -13.07 1.24
C ARG A 89 -19.05 -13.30 2.74
N GLY A 90 -18.17 -12.70 3.53
CA GLY A 90 -18.16 -12.82 4.97
C GLY A 90 -17.67 -11.56 5.69
N TYR A 91 -18.01 -11.46 6.96
CA TYR A 91 -17.41 -10.56 7.93
C TYR A 91 -16.73 -11.40 9.01
N TYR A 92 -15.48 -11.10 9.31
CA TYR A 92 -14.69 -11.83 10.30
C TYR A 92 -14.04 -10.86 11.28
N VAL A 93 -13.99 -11.24 12.55
CA VAL A 93 -13.32 -10.50 13.62
C VAL A 93 -12.41 -11.45 14.35
N MET A 94 -11.12 -11.12 14.36
CA MET A 94 -10.08 -11.85 15.05
C MET A 94 -9.80 -11.21 16.41
N TYR A 95 -9.73 -12.04 17.45
CA TYR A 95 -9.37 -11.62 18.79
C TYR A 95 -8.03 -12.20 19.24
N ASP A 96 -7.29 -11.42 20.02
CA ASP A 96 -6.12 -11.87 20.79
C ASP A 96 -6.21 -11.29 22.19
N ASP A 97 -6.16 -12.15 23.21
CA ASP A 97 -6.38 -11.77 24.63
C ASP A 97 -7.60 -10.85 24.86
N GLY A 98 -8.70 -11.13 24.17
CA GLY A 98 -9.96 -10.37 24.26
C GLY A 98 -9.93 -9.00 23.57
N LYS A 99 -8.88 -8.66 22.84
CA LYS A 99 -8.79 -7.46 22.01
C LYS A 99 -8.99 -7.80 20.54
N VAL A 100 -9.69 -6.94 19.82
CA VAL A 100 -9.81 -7.07 18.36
C VAL A 100 -8.48 -6.70 17.71
N ILE A 101 -7.84 -7.67 17.06
CA ILE A 101 -6.59 -7.44 16.33
C ILE A 101 -6.79 -7.28 14.82
N MET A 102 -7.93 -7.77 14.30
CA MET A 102 -8.27 -7.62 12.90
C MET A 102 -9.79 -7.69 12.69
N GLU A 103 -10.33 -6.80 11.87
CA GLU A 103 -11.67 -6.91 11.31
C GLU A 103 -11.58 -7.00 9.78
N TYR A 104 -12.25 -7.98 9.17
CA TYR A 104 -12.28 -8.18 7.73
C TYR A 104 -13.70 -8.24 7.20
N LEU A 105 -13.97 -7.52 6.12
CA LEU A 105 -15.17 -7.63 5.32
C LEU A 105 -14.75 -7.98 3.90
N GLY A 106 -15.20 -9.09 3.33
CA GLY A 106 -14.80 -9.41 1.97
C GLY A 106 -15.21 -10.80 1.55
N GLU A 107 -14.51 -11.31 0.55
CA GLU A 107 -14.68 -12.66 0.03
C GLU A 107 -13.72 -13.63 0.73
N PHE A 108 -14.14 -14.90 0.82
CA PHE A 108 -13.42 -16.02 1.39
C PHE A 108 -13.48 -17.20 0.43
N GLU A 109 -12.40 -17.96 0.34
CA GLU A 109 -12.32 -19.24 -0.37
C GLU A 109 -11.47 -20.18 0.48
N ASN A 110 -12.00 -21.35 0.83
CA ASN A 110 -11.31 -22.36 1.64
C ASN A 110 -10.65 -21.80 2.92
N ASN A 111 -11.41 -21.06 3.72
CA ASN A 111 -10.97 -20.33 4.93
C ASN A 111 -10.03 -19.14 4.71
N LEU A 112 -9.51 -18.92 3.51
CA LEU A 112 -8.58 -17.83 3.21
C LEU A 112 -9.35 -16.61 2.70
N ARG A 113 -8.84 -15.41 3.01
CA ARG A 113 -9.33 -14.18 2.37
C ARG A 113 -8.96 -14.21 0.89
N GLU A 114 -9.94 -13.97 0.04
CA GLU A 114 -9.84 -14.05 -1.41
C GLU A 114 -10.60 -12.88 -2.03
N GLY A 115 -10.30 -12.52 -3.28
CA GLY A 115 -11.09 -11.52 -4.01
C GLY A 115 -11.09 -10.15 -3.34
N ILE A 116 -12.22 -9.42 -3.39
CA ILE A 116 -12.30 -8.04 -2.86
C ILE A 116 -12.54 -8.06 -1.35
N GLY A 117 -11.72 -7.33 -0.59
CA GLY A 117 -11.86 -7.21 0.86
C GLY A 117 -11.41 -5.86 1.43
N GLU A 118 -11.95 -5.54 2.60
CA GLU A 118 -11.54 -4.46 3.49
C GLU A 118 -11.05 -5.07 4.80
N CYS A 119 -9.84 -4.72 5.21
CA CYS A 119 -9.19 -5.23 6.41
C CYS A 119 -8.74 -4.06 7.29
N LYS A 120 -9.25 -4.00 8.51
CA LYS A 120 -8.83 -3.06 9.53
C LYS A 120 -7.94 -3.78 10.53
N PHE A 121 -6.74 -3.26 10.74
CA PHE A 121 -5.72 -3.86 11.61
C PHE A 121 -5.73 -3.22 13.00
N GLU A 122 -5.18 -3.92 13.99
CA GLU A 122 -5.04 -3.44 15.38
C GLU A 122 -4.36 -2.06 15.46
N ASN A 123 -3.33 -1.84 14.64
CA ASN A 123 -2.58 -0.58 14.61
C ASN A 123 -3.35 0.61 13.99
N GLY A 124 -4.61 0.39 13.61
CA GLY A 124 -5.50 1.39 13.01
C GLY A 124 -5.37 1.54 11.50
N ASN A 125 -4.47 0.79 10.84
CA ASN A 125 -4.38 0.79 9.39
C ASN A 125 -5.63 0.16 8.77
N LEU A 126 -6.01 0.64 7.60
CA LEU A 126 -7.13 0.16 6.82
C LEU A 126 -6.68 -0.16 5.41
N TYR A 127 -6.81 -1.42 5.01
CA TYR A 127 -6.61 -1.85 3.63
C TYR A 127 -7.94 -2.10 2.95
N LEU A 128 -8.08 -1.64 1.71
CA LEU A 128 -9.19 -1.94 0.82
C LEU A 128 -8.63 -2.33 -0.55
N GLY A 129 -8.80 -3.58 -0.96
CA GLY A 129 -8.20 -4.07 -2.19
C GLY A 129 -8.50 -5.54 -2.44
N LYS A 130 -7.69 -6.16 -3.30
CA LYS A 130 -7.80 -7.58 -3.56
C LYS A 130 -6.92 -8.40 -2.62
N PHE A 131 -7.39 -9.59 -2.30
CA PHE A 131 -6.68 -10.64 -1.58
C PHE A 131 -6.55 -11.84 -2.51
N ASN A 132 -5.44 -12.56 -2.37
CA ASN A 132 -5.22 -13.86 -2.99
C ASN A 132 -4.52 -14.73 -1.94
N GLU A 133 -5.19 -15.80 -1.49
CA GLU A 133 -4.69 -16.69 -0.43
C GLU A 133 -4.21 -15.91 0.80
N ASP A 134 -5.09 -15.10 1.40
CA ASP A 134 -4.82 -14.23 2.56
C ASP A 134 -3.88 -13.04 2.36
N LEU A 135 -3.18 -12.97 1.24
CA LEU A 135 -2.21 -11.92 0.98
C LEU A 135 -2.81 -10.78 0.16
N MET A 136 -2.54 -9.54 0.56
CA MET A 136 -2.89 -8.36 -0.24
C MET A 136 -2.23 -8.47 -1.61
N ASN A 137 -3.02 -8.35 -2.67
CA ASN A 137 -2.59 -8.59 -4.05
C ASN A 137 -3.36 -7.68 -5.02
N GLY A 138 -2.87 -7.51 -6.25
CA GLY A 138 -3.50 -6.66 -7.25
C GLY A 138 -3.63 -5.20 -6.82
N ILE A 139 -4.68 -4.49 -7.24
CA ILE A 139 -4.87 -3.08 -6.87
C ILE A 139 -5.45 -2.97 -5.46
N GLY A 140 -4.92 -2.05 -4.65
CA GLY A 140 -5.41 -1.78 -3.32
C GLY A 140 -5.03 -0.41 -2.78
N GLN A 141 -5.83 0.08 -1.84
CA GLN A 141 -5.66 1.31 -1.08
C GLN A 141 -5.35 0.95 0.37
N MET A 142 -4.24 1.45 0.91
CA MET A 142 -3.91 1.39 2.33
C MET A 142 -3.95 2.81 2.91
N ILE A 143 -4.76 3.00 3.94
CA ILE A 143 -4.79 4.22 4.76
C ILE A 143 -4.11 3.87 6.08
N TYR A 144 -3.02 4.54 6.39
CA TYR A 144 -2.26 4.33 7.61
C TYR A 144 -2.83 5.16 8.75
N SER A 145 -2.70 4.67 9.98
CA SER A 145 -3.20 5.38 11.17
C SER A 145 -2.51 6.73 11.44
N ASN A 146 -1.32 6.94 10.87
CA ASN A 146 -0.61 8.22 10.91
C ASN A 146 -1.10 9.24 9.86
N GLY A 147 -2.07 8.88 9.01
CA GLY A 147 -2.61 9.72 7.95
C GLY A 147 -1.95 9.53 6.58
N ASP A 148 -0.89 8.73 6.48
CA ASP A 148 -0.30 8.38 5.18
C ASP A 148 -1.28 7.51 4.37
N GLU A 149 -1.11 7.52 3.05
CA GLU A 149 -1.93 6.74 2.13
C GLU A 149 -1.06 6.12 1.03
N TYR A 150 -1.38 4.89 0.66
CA TYR A 150 -0.85 4.25 -0.55
C TYR A 150 -2.00 3.75 -1.41
N ILE A 151 -1.99 4.09 -2.69
CA ILE A 151 -2.87 3.48 -3.70
C ILE A 151 -1.99 2.95 -4.82
N GLY A 152 -2.08 1.65 -5.10
CA GLY A 152 -1.29 1.05 -6.16
C GLY A 152 -1.38 -0.46 -6.21
N GLU A 153 -0.42 -1.05 -6.89
CA GLU A 153 -0.27 -2.49 -7.01
C GLU A 153 0.32 -3.12 -5.75
N TRP A 154 -0.20 -4.30 -5.41
CA TRP A 154 0.22 -5.14 -4.30
C TRP A 154 0.57 -6.50 -4.84
N LYS A 155 1.58 -7.10 -4.23
CA LYS A 155 1.97 -8.48 -4.48
C LYS A 155 2.45 -9.10 -3.19
N ASP A 156 1.86 -10.23 -2.82
CA ASP A 156 2.24 -11.05 -1.67
C ASP A 156 2.36 -10.22 -0.37
N GLY A 157 1.38 -9.34 -0.13
CA GLY A 157 1.34 -8.49 1.06
C GLY A 157 2.20 -7.23 1.01
N LYS A 158 2.89 -6.95 -0.10
CA LYS A 158 3.81 -5.81 -0.24
C LYS A 158 3.42 -4.90 -1.40
N LYS A 159 3.72 -3.60 -1.26
CA LYS A 159 3.64 -2.63 -2.37
C LYS A 159 4.54 -3.10 -3.51
N HIS A 160 4.01 -3.10 -4.72
CA HIS A 160 4.67 -3.59 -5.92
C HIS A 160 4.27 -2.74 -7.14
N GLY A 161 4.90 -2.95 -8.29
CA GLY A 161 4.49 -2.34 -9.55
C GLY A 161 4.46 -0.81 -9.46
N THR A 162 3.45 -0.20 -10.06
CA THR A 162 3.25 1.25 -9.97
C THR A 162 2.33 1.63 -8.81
N GLY A 163 2.59 2.77 -8.18
CA GLY A 163 1.79 3.24 -7.07
C GLY A 163 2.00 4.70 -6.74
N ILE A 164 1.09 5.22 -5.92
CA ILE A 164 1.10 6.58 -5.41
C ILE A 164 1.09 6.50 -3.90
N PHE A 165 2.12 7.07 -3.29
CA PHE A 165 2.22 7.24 -1.85
C PHE A 165 2.00 8.71 -1.52
N THR A 166 1.03 9.00 -0.67
CA THR A 166 0.77 10.35 -0.16
C THR A 166 1.11 10.36 1.32
N TRP A 167 2.03 11.22 1.72
CA TRP A 167 2.34 11.43 3.13
C TRP A 167 1.23 12.28 3.78
N ASN A 168 1.10 12.18 5.10
CA ASN A 168 0.11 12.95 5.87
C ASN A 168 0.26 14.48 5.71
N ASP A 169 1.45 14.96 5.34
CA ASP A 169 1.71 16.37 5.02
C ASP A 169 1.29 16.77 3.59
N SER A 170 0.64 15.86 2.85
CA SER A 170 0.24 15.99 1.44
C SER A 170 1.36 15.93 0.40
N ALA A 171 2.62 15.74 0.80
CA ALA A 171 3.68 15.39 -0.14
C ALA A 171 3.34 14.07 -0.84
N LYS A 172 3.86 13.85 -2.06
CA LYS A 172 3.49 12.69 -2.87
C LYS A 172 4.67 12.07 -3.59
N TYR A 173 4.65 10.76 -3.70
CA TYR A 173 5.52 9.98 -4.57
C TYR A 173 4.68 9.18 -5.55
N ASN A 174 4.95 9.36 -6.84
CA ASN A 174 4.34 8.61 -7.93
C ASN A 174 5.46 7.82 -8.61
N GLY A 175 5.44 6.49 -8.53
CA GLY A 175 6.55 5.71 -9.06
C GLY A 175 6.44 4.21 -8.88
N GLU A 176 7.55 3.55 -9.12
CA GLU A 176 7.69 2.11 -9.02
C GLU A 176 8.00 1.64 -7.58
N PHE A 177 7.40 0.52 -7.21
CA PHE A 177 7.58 -0.16 -5.95
C PHE A 177 8.05 -1.59 -6.18
N LYS A 178 9.01 -2.03 -5.35
CA LYS A 178 9.47 -3.41 -5.30
C LYS A 178 9.71 -3.82 -3.86
N GLU A 179 9.15 -4.96 -3.47
CA GLU A 179 9.26 -5.50 -2.10
C GLU A 179 8.91 -4.47 -1.01
N GLY A 180 7.87 -3.66 -1.26
CA GLY A 180 7.40 -2.65 -0.31
C GLY A 180 8.19 -1.34 -0.31
N LYS A 181 9.18 -1.18 -1.19
CA LYS A 181 10.07 0.00 -1.25
C LYS A 181 9.98 0.73 -2.58
N MET A 182 10.19 2.05 -2.58
CA MET A 182 10.39 2.84 -3.80
C MET A 182 11.67 2.34 -4.50
N ASP A 183 11.53 1.81 -5.71
CA ASP A 183 12.61 1.16 -6.47
C ASP A 183 12.23 1.14 -7.96
N GLY A 184 13.04 1.79 -8.79
CA GLY A 184 12.71 2.05 -10.20
C GLY A 184 12.60 3.55 -10.48
N GLU A 185 11.81 3.95 -11.48
CA GLU A 185 11.58 5.37 -11.81
C GLU A 185 10.45 5.96 -10.95
N GLY A 186 10.57 7.24 -10.58
CA GLY A 186 9.51 7.92 -9.84
C GLY A 186 9.68 9.43 -9.71
N GLN A 187 8.57 10.10 -9.36
CA GLN A 187 8.46 11.54 -9.17
C GLN A 187 8.01 11.85 -7.75
N CYS A 188 8.69 12.77 -7.08
CA CYS A 188 8.34 13.26 -5.76
C CYS A 188 7.88 14.72 -5.83
N PHE A 189 6.79 15.03 -5.13
CA PHE A 189 6.14 16.32 -5.08
C PHE A 189 6.03 16.81 -3.63
N ASP A 190 6.14 18.12 -3.42
CA ASP A 190 5.89 18.73 -2.11
C ASP A 190 4.39 18.79 -1.79
N CYS A 191 4.07 19.33 -0.61
CA CYS A 191 2.69 19.53 -0.15
C CYS A 191 1.88 20.49 -1.02
N ASP A 192 2.54 21.39 -1.75
CA ASP A 192 1.93 22.36 -2.65
C ASP A 192 1.73 21.79 -4.07
N GLY A 193 2.29 20.60 -4.36
CA GLY A 193 2.22 19.92 -5.64
C GLY A 193 3.35 20.27 -6.61
N ASN A 194 4.40 20.95 -6.16
CA ASN A 194 5.58 21.23 -6.97
C ASN A 194 6.47 19.99 -7.05
N LEU A 195 7.02 19.72 -8.23
CA LEU A 195 7.98 18.63 -8.43
C LEU A 195 9.29 18.94 -7.70
N ILE A 196 9.68 18.11 -6.75
CA ILE A 196 10.97 18.19 -6.02
C ILE A 196 12.02 17.28 -6.66
N TYR A 197 11.59 16.12 -7.17
CA TYR A 197 12.51 15.15 -7.75
C TYR A 197 11.84 14.33 -8.84
N GLU A 198 12.57 14.04 -9.92
CA GLU A 198 12.23 12.99 -10.87
C GLU A 198 13.46 12.18 -11.25
N GLY A 199 13.33 10.85 -11.27
CA GLY A 199 14.41 9.95 -11.66
C GLY A 199 14.38 8.65 -10.89
N GLN A 200 15.56 8.05 -10.74
CA GLN A 200 15.73 6.69 -10.25
C GLN A 200 15.73 6.59 -8.71
N TRP A 201 15.15 5.50 -8.23
CA TRP A 201 15.03 5.15 -6.81
C TRP A 201 15.57 3.75 -6.56
N LYS A 202 16.17 3.57 -5.40
CA LYS A 202 16.63 2.27 -4.90
C LYS A 202 16.41 2.17 -3.41
N ASN A 203 15.66 1.17 -2.96
CA ASN A 203 15.42 0.92 -1.54
C ASN A 203 14.99 2.18 -0.75
N ASN A 204 14.01 2.94 -1.26
CA ASN A 204 13.52 4.21 -0.69
C ASN A 204 14.47 5.41 -0.77
N LEU A 205 15.61 5.30 -1.44
CA LEU A 205 16.57 6.39 -1.62
C LEU A 205 16.65 6.79 -3.09
N ILE A 206 16.80 8.08 -3.33
CA ILE A 206 17.20 8.61 -4.64
C ILE A 206 18.53 7.95 -5.07
N HIS A 207 18.58 7.44 -6.29
CA HIS A 207 19.73 6.73 -6.85
C HIS A 207 19.82 6.94 -8.37
N GLY A 208 20.89 6.45 -9.00
CA GLY A 208 21.02 6.51 -10.47
C GLY A 208 20.96 7.94 -11.00
N PHE A 209 20.35 8.14 -12.16
CA PHE A 209 20.18 9.47 -12.74
C PHE A 209 18.86 10.11 -12.32
N GLY A 210 18.89 11.42 -12.10
CA GLY A 210 17.66 12.19 -11.88
C GLY A 210 17.86 13.69 -11.85
N THR A 211 16.75 14.39 -11.68
CA THR A 211 16.64 15.83 -11.57
C THR A 211 16.08 16.17 -10.19
N TYR A 212 16.83 16.94 -9.40
CA TYR A 212 16.39 17.40 -8.08
C TYR A 212 16.22 18.92 -8.08
N ILE A 213 15.09 19.39 -7.55
CA ILE A 213 14.62 20.78 -7.57
C ILE A 213 14.40 21.19 -6.10
N TRP A 214 15.24 22.07 -5.55
CA TRP A 214 15.08 22.58 -4.17
C TRP A 214 14.07 23.72 -4.09
N SER A 215 14.02 24.52 -5.14
CA SER A 215 13.21 25.72 -5.31
C SER A 215 13.11 25.99 -6.80
N GLU A 216 12.17 26.83 -7.24
CA GLU A 216 12.01 27.18 -8.67
C GLU A 216 13.35 27.58 -9.33
N ASP A 217 14.22 28.23 -8.57
CA ASP A 217 15.51 28.73 -9.04
C ASP A 217 16.68 27.74 -8.96
N LYS A 218 16.57 26.61 -8.26
CA LYS A 218 17.72 25.74 -8.00
C LYS A 218 17.45 24.31 -8.43
N ARG A 219 18.24 23.82 -9.38
CA ARG A 219 18.10 22.49 -9.95
C ARG A 219 19.44 21.79 -10.12
N TYR A 220 19.47 20.49 -9.87
CA TYR A 220 20.58 19.60 -10.19
C TYR A 220 20.09 18.49 -11.08
N GLU A 221 20.86 18.18 -12.12
CA GLU A 221 20.62 17.08 -13.04
C GLU A 221 21.87 16.21 -13.06
N GLY A 222 21.76 14.93 -12.75
CA GLY A 222 22.93 14.06 -12.75
C GLY A 222 22.76 12.80 -11.93
N GLU A 223 23.90 12.21 -11.58
CA GLU A 223 23.95 10.96 -10.83
C GLU A 223 23.72 11.15 -9.32
N PHE A 224 23.18 10.11 -8.69
CA PHE A 224 22.89 10.01 -7.28
C PHE A 224 23.31 8.65 -6.71
N MET A 225 23.85 8.65 -5.50
CA MET A 225 24.21 7.45 -4.76
C MET A 225 23.79 7.60 -3.30
N HIS A 226 22.95 6.67 -2.82
CA HIS A 226 22.42 6.66 -1.45
C HIS A 226 21.78 7.98 -1.03
N GLY A 227 20.96 8.56 -1.90
CA GLY A 227 20.24 9.80 -1.65
C GLY A 227 21.07 11.08 -1.82
N LYS A 228 22.32 10.98 -2.27
CA LYS A 228 23.24 12.12 -2.40
C LYS A 228 23.72 12.28 -3.83
N LYS A 229 23.96 13.52 -4.26
CA LYS A 229 24.58 13.80 -5.56
C LYS A 229 25.94 13.12 -5.63
N HIS A 230 26.18 12.39 -6.70
CA HIS A 230 27.41 11.64 -6.92
C HIS A 230 27.70 11.59 -8.43
N GLY A 231 28.86 11.11 -8.87
CA GLY A 231 29.12 10.90 -10.30
C GLY A 231 29.11 12.19 -11.11
N GLN A 232 28.72 12.17 -12.38
CA GLN A 232 28.60 13.38 -13.19
C GLN A 232 27.27 14.10 -12.95
N GLY A 233 27.31 15.43 -12.94
CA GLY A 233 26.10 16.23 -12.83
C GLY A 233 26.29 17.72 -13.01
N THR A 234 25.16 18.38 -13.21
CA THR A 234 25.04 19.77 -13.60
C THR A 234 24.15 20.51 -12.61
N PHE A 235 24.59 21.67 -12.12
CA PHE A 235 23.84 22.51 -11.19
C PHE A 235 23.50 23.86 -11.82
N TYR A 236 22.22 24.22 -11.70
CA TYR A 236 21.63 25.44 -12.22
C TYR A 236 21.13 26.34 -11.10
N LEU A 237 21.32 27.65 -11.25
CA LEU A 237 20.76 28.71 -10.39
C LEU A 237 20.09 29.77 -11.27
N ASN A 238 18.83 30.08 -11.00
CA ASN A 238 18.01 31.02 -11.79
C ASN A 238 17.98 30.67 -13.29
N GLY A 239 18.04 29.38 -13.62
CA GLY A 239 18.14 28.87 -15.00
C GLY A 239 19.53 28.96 -15.63
N GLU A 240 20.51 29.57 -14.97
CA GLU A 240 21.90 29.65 -15.45
C GLU A 240 22.71 28.44 -15.01
N LEU A 241 23.57 27.94 -15.89
CA LEU A 241 24.52 26.87 -15.58
C LEU A 241 25.62 27.41 -14.65
N ILE A 242 25.68 26.91 -13.41
CA ILE A 242 26.67 27.32 -12.41
C ILE A 242 27.83 26.33 -12.32
N TYR A 243 27.55 25.04 -12.47
CA TYR A 243 28.56 24.00 -12.36
C TYR A 243 28.20 22.80 -13.23
N GLU A 244 29.19 22.28 -13.96
CA GLU A 244 29.13 20.99 -14.66
C GLU A 244 30.40 20.22 -14.28
N GLY A 245 30.23 18.99 -13.77
CA GLY A 245 31.36 18.15 -13.42
C GLY A 245 31.03 17.04 -12.44
N THR A 246 32.07 16.55 -11.77
CA THR A 246 31.95 15.40 -10.87
C THR A 246 31.51 15.81 -9.48
N TRP A 247 30.58 15.07 -8.88
CA TRP A 247 30.08 15.25 -7.52
C TRP A 247 30.47 14.06 -6.64
N LYS A 248 30.76 14.34 -5.37
CA LYS A 248 31.02 13.32 -4.36
C LYS A 248 30.25 13.64 -3.08
N PHE A 249 29.10 12.98 -2.93
CA PHE A 249 28.23 13.11 -1.76
C PHE A 249 27.83 14.56 -1.48
N ASP A 250 27.08 15.13 -2.42
CA ASP A 250 26.54 16.50 -2.40
C ASP A 250 27.55 17.63 -2.59
N LYS A 251 28.84 17.31 -2.71
CA LYS A 251 29.90 18.30 -2.95
C LYS A 251 30.43 18.21 -4.39
N PRO A 252 30.50 19.32 -5.13
CA PRO A 252 31.26 19.38 -6.37
C PRO A 252 32.71 19.03 -6.10
N SER A 253 33.27 18.18 -6.94
CA SER A 253 34.64 17.68 -6.88
C SER A 253 35.39 18.23 -8.08
N VAL A 254 36.12 19.32 -7.88
CA VAL A 254 37.07 19.82 -8.88
C VAL A 254 38.44 19.22 -8.52
N PHE A 255 38.96 18.32 -9.38
CA PHE A 255 40.21 17.58 -9.13
C PHE A 255 40.25 16.78 -7.80
N GLY A 256 39.11 16.32 -7.28
CA GLY A 256 39.04 15.62 -5.99
C GLY A 256 38.99 16.53 -4.76
N ARG A 257 38.83 17.86 -4.96
CA ARG A 257 38.66 18.86 -3.90
C ARG A 257 37.27 19.47 -3.96
N SER A 258 36.69 19.76 -2.81
CA SER A 258 35.41 20.45 -2.65
C SER A 258 35.51 21.93 -3.05
N LEU A 259 34.40 22.58 -3.44
CA LEU A 259 34.39 24.03 -3.72
C LEU A 259 34.91 24.87 -2.54
N ASP A 260 34.66 24.44 -1.30
CA ASP A 260 35.21 25.06 -0.08
C ASP A 260 36.75 25.03 -0.04
N GLU A 261 37.37 23.99 -0.63
CA GLU A 261 38.83 23.84 -0.74
C GLU A 261 39.43 24.59 -1.94
N LEU A 262 38.61 24.96 -2.94
CA LEU A 262 39.07 25.74 -4.10
C LEU A 262 38.86 27.24 -3.94
N PHE A 263 37.81 27.67 -3.25
CA PHE A 263 37.45 29.08 -3.09
C PHE A 263 37.44 29.47 -1.63
N CYS A 264 38.61 29.65 -0.99
CA CYS A 264 38.74 30.28 0.33
C CYS A 264 38.11 31.69 0.36
N VAL A 265 36.79 31.77 0.37
CA VAL A 265 35.98 32.96 0.55
C VAL A 265 35.11 32.64 1.75
N LYS A 266 35.55 33.11 2.91
CA LYS A 266 34.63 33.31 4.03
C LYS A 266 33.46 34.15 3.52
N LEU A 267 32.24 33.73 3.88
CA LEU A 267 31.01 34.53 3.81
C LEU A 267 31.28 36.03 4.04
#